data_AF-A0AAV4BUT6-F1
#
_entry.id   AF-A0AAV4BUT6-F1
#
_cell.length_a   1.000
_cell.length_b   1.000
_cell.length_c   1.000
_cell.angle_alpha   90.00
_cell.angle_beta   90.00
_cell.angle_gamma   90.00
#
_symmetry.space_group_name_H-M   'P 1'
#
loop_
_entity.id
_entity.type
_entity.pdbx_description
1 polymer ?
#
loop_
_entity_poly.entity_id
_entity_poly.type
_entity_poly.pdbx_seq_one_letter_code
_entity_poly.pdbx_strand_id
1 'polypeptide(L)'
;MPKRLRDAITGLHAFTGCDSTSCFAGKGKLKALKMLEGDQDHQDIFSRIGTLETISGQDMQVIETFVCQLYGNHLIPVLTKSDMIKSDNVSKARKVFFQIQRE
;
A
#
# COMPACT_ATOMS: atom_id res chain seq x y z
N MET A 1 14.30 18.37 -1.02
CA MET A 1 13.12 17.50 -1.19
C MET A 1 11.90 18.17 -0.57
N PRO A 2 10.69 18.04 -1.15
CA PRO A 2 9.47 18.50 -0.51
C PRO A 2 9.32 17.80 0.85
N LYS A 3 8.94 18.55 1.90
CA LYS A 3 8.92 18.05 3.29
C LYS A 3 8.13 16.75 3.46
N ARG A 4 7.06 16.56 2.66
CA ARG A 4 6.16 15.40 2.71
C ARG A 4 6.82 14.09 2.27
N LEU A 5 7.67 14.13 1.24
CA LEU A 5 8.32 12.93 0.72
C LEU A 5 9.30 12.32 1.73
N ARG A 6 10.05 13.16 2.46
CA ARG A 6 10.99 12.71 3.49
C ARG A 6 10.28 11.88 4.56
N ASP A 7 9.16 12.38 5.05
CA ASP A 7 8.42 11.73 6.13
C ASP A 7 7.69 10.47 5.61
N ALA A 8 7.25 10.50 4.35
CA ALA A 8 6.62 9.36 3.69
C ALA A 8 7.56 8.19 3.38
N ILE A 9 8.86 8.45 3.13
CA ILE A 9 9.84 7.39 2.86
C ILE A 9 9.98 6.43 4.03
N THR A 10 9.90 6.92 5.28
CA THR A 10 9.98 6.06 6.46
C THR A 10 8.79 5.12 6.54
N GLY A 11 7.57 5.62 6.31
CA GLY A 11 6.37 4.78 6.24
C GLY A 11 6.42 3.79 5.09
N LEU A 12 6.93 4.20 3.92
CA LEU A 12 7.10 3.31 2.77
C LEU A 12 8.11 2.19 3.05
N HIS A 13 9.22 2.51 3.72
CA HIS A 13 10.24 1.52 4.10
C HIS A 13 9.64 0.48 5.06
N ALA A 14 8.94 0.94 6.10
CA ALA A 14 8.26 0.06 7.04
C ALA A 14 7.21 -0.83 6.33
N PHE A 15 6.50 -0.29 5.34
CA PHE A 15 5.44 -1.00 4.63
C PHE A 15 5.96 -1.99 3.56
N THR A 16 7.06 -1.67 2.88
CA THR A 16 7.64 -2.51 1.82
C THR A 16 8.68 -3.51 2.33
N GLY A 17 9.12 -3.34 3.59
CA GLY A 17 10.11 -4.18 4.25
C GLY A 17 11.54 -3.61 4.20
N CYS A 18 12.41 -4.14 5.06
CA CYS A 18 13.80 -3.70 5.18
C CYS A 18 14.68 -4.38 4.11
N ASP A 19 16.00 -4.17 4.13
CA ASP A 19 16.88 -4.70 3.07
C ASP A 19 17.00 -6.22 3.10
N SER A 20 16.68 -6.84 4.23
CA SER A 20 16.70 -8.30 4.43
C SER A 20 15.31 -8.94 4.32
N THR A 21 14.24 -8.15 4.31
CA THR A 21 12.85 -8.65 4.23
C THR A 21 12.08 -7.88 3.17
N SER A 22 11.60 -8.58 2.13
CA SER A 22 10.69 -7.97 1.15
C SER A 22 9.25 -8.34 1.49
N CYS A 23 8.41 -7.33 1.75
CA CYS A 23 6.98 -7.53 2.01
C CYS A 23 6.14 -7.67 0.73
N PHE A 24 6.72 -7.50 -0.47
CA PHE A 24 5.99 -7.62 -1.73
C PHE A 24 6.74 -8.50 -2.73
N ALA A 25 6.27 -9.73 -2.89
CA ALA A 25 6.88 -10.70 -3.79
C ALA A 25 6.97 -10.18 -5.23
N GLY A 26 8.19 -10.21 -5.80
CA GLY A 26 8.46 -9.78 -7.16
C GLY A 26 8.34 -8.26 -7.40
N LYS A 27 8.27 -7.45 -6.33
CA LYS A 27 8.19 -5.98 -6.43
C LYS A 27 9.38 -5.33 -5.74
N GLY A 28 10.09 -4.48 -6.48
CA GLY A 28 11.24 -3.75 -5.97
C GLY A 28 10.85 -2.42 -5.31
N LYS A 29 11.60 -2.03 -4.27
CA LYS A 29 11.44 -0.75 -3.56
C LYS A 29 11.54 0.46 -4.49
N LEU A 30 12.34 0.36 -5.56
CA LEU A 30 12.47 1.43 -6.55
C LEU A 30 11.13 1.73 -7.26
N LYS A 31 10.32 0.71 -7.55
CA LYS A 31 8.99 0.92 -8.15
C LYS A 31 8.06 1.61 -7.15
N ALA A 32 8.05 1.13 -5.91
CA ALA A 32 7.24 1.68 -4.83
C ALA A 32 7.62 3.16 -4.54
N LEU A 33 8.93 3.47 -4.55
CA LEU A 33 9.43 4.83 -4.36
C LEU A 33 8.99 5.76 -5.50
N LYS A 34 9.11 5.34 -6.76
CA LYS A 34 8.64 6.14 -7.91
C LYS A 34 7.14 6.43 -7.85
N MET A 35 6.36 5.44 -7.40
CA MET A 35 4.91 5.63 -7.20
C MET A 35 4.60 6.61 -6.06
N LEU A 36 5.38 6.56 -4.98
CA LEU A 36 5.26 7.51 -3.88
C LEU A 36 5.62 8.94 -4.34
N GLU A 37 6.71 9.11 -5.10
CA GLU A 37 7.15 10.41 -5.60
C GLU A 37 6.12 11.06 -6.54
N GLY A 38 5.37 10.25 -7.30
CA GLY A 38 4.41 10.72 -8.30
C GLY A 38 2.99 11.01 -7.80
N ASP A 39 2.67 10.69 -6.53
CA ASP A 39 1.30 10.74 -6.01
C ASP A 39 1.25 11.35 -4.61
N GLN A 40 0.47 12.41 -4.46
CA GLN A 40 0.41 13.19 -3.24
C GLN A 40 -0.46 12.53 -2.16
N ASP A 41 -1.47 11.73 -2.55
CA ASP A 41 -2.30 10.96 -1.62
C ASP A 41 -1.46 9.82 -1.01
N HIS A 42 -0.61 9.18 -1.82
CA HIS A 42 0.38 8.24 -1.31
C HIS A 42 1.35 8.91 -0.33
N GLN A 43 1.90 10.08 -0.66
CA GLN A 43 2.79 10.79 0.26
C GLN A 43 2.10 11.13 1.58
N ASP A 44 0.87 11.62 1.52
CA ASP A 44 0.13 12.02 2.71
C ASP A 44 -0.18 10.80 3.60
N ILE A 45 -0.61 9.66 3.05
CA ILE A 45 -0.84 8.46 3.87
C ILE A 45 0.45 7.88 4.43
N PHE A 46 1.48 7.70 3.61
CA PHE A 46 2.75 7.09 4.04
C PHE A 46 3.51 7.99 5.02
N SER A 47 3.30 9.31 5.01
CA SER A 47 3.87 10.21 6.03
C SER A 47 3.25 10.04 7.42
N ARG A 48 2.05 9.45 7.49
CA ARG A 48 1.28 9.23 8.72
C ARG A 48 1.33 7.77 9.17
N ILE A 49 1.72 6.83 8.30
CA ILE A 49 1.91 5.43 8.69
C ILE A 49 2.96 5.34 9.80
N GLY A 50 2.59 4.70 10.92
CA GLY A 50 3.40 4.61 12.13
C GLY A 50 3.10 5.69 13.18
N THR A 51 2.37 6.75 12.83
CA THR A 51 1.87 7.77 13.79
C THR A 51 0.37 7.69 14.03
N LEU A 52 -0.36 6.97 13.18
CA LEU A 52 -1.80 6.72 13.34
C LEU A 52 -2.08 5.66 14.40
N GLU A 53 -2.90 5.99 15.39
CA GLU A 53 -3.47 5.02 16.33
C GLU A 53 -4.53 4.12 15.67
N THR A 54 -5.22 4.63 14.66
CA THR A 54 -6.25 3.88 13.91
C THR A 54 -6.25 4.32 12.45
N ILE A 55 -6.36 3.35 11.54
CA ILE A 55 -6.43 3.57 10.10
C ILE A 55 -7.91 3.66 9.70
N SER A 56 -8.31 4.78 9.09
CA SER A 56 -9.69 4.94 8.61
C SER A 56 -9.96 4.09 7.36
N GLY A 57 -11.24 3.91 7.01
CA GLY A 57 -11.60 3.21 5.77
C GLY A 57 -11.08 3.91 4.51
N GLN A 58 -10.96 5.24 4.53
CA GLN A 58 -10.41 6.03 3.42
C GLN A 58 -8.90 5.83 3.31
N ASP A 59 -8.18 5.88 4.45
CA ASP A 59 -6.75 5.61 4.49
C ASP A 59 -6.44 4.20 3.96
N MET A 60 -7.24 3.20 4.35
CA MET A 60 -7.12 1.82 3.87
C MET A 60 -7.33 1.73 2.36
N GLN A 61 -8.29 2.47 1.81
CA GLN A 61 -8.56 2.49 0.37
C GLN A 61 -7.37 3.04 -0.43
N VAL A 62 -6.69 4.07 0.09
CA VAL A 62 -5.47 4.62 -0.54
C VAL A 62 -4.33 3.58 -0.49
N ILE A 63 -4.16 2.90 0.64
CA ILE A 63 -3.14 1.84 0.80
C ILE A 63 -3.42 0.65 -0.15
N GLU A 64 -4.68 0.21 -0.26
CA GLU A 64 -5.09 -0.84 -1.18
C GLU A 64 -4.83 -0.44 -2.64
N THR A 65 -5.17 0.80 -2.99
CA THR A 65 -4.92 1.38 -4.33
C THR A 65 -3.43 1.35 -4.65
N PHE A 66 -2.58 1.77 -3.71
CA PHE A 66 -1.13 1.71 -3.85
C PHE A 66 -0.63 0.30 -4.14
N VAL A 67 -1.09 -0.70 -3.37
CA VAL A 67 -0.69 -2.11 -3.58
C VAL A 67 -1.17 -2.63 -4.94
N CYS A 68 -2.41 -2.33 -5.34
CA CYS A 68 -2.94 -2.73 -6.65
C CYS A 68 -2.09 -2.16 -7.79
N GLN A 69 -1.78 -0.86 -7.74
CA GLN A 69 -0.92 -0.21 -8.72
C GLN A 69 0.50 -0.78 -8.72
N LEU A 70 1.05 -1.14 -7.55
CA LEU A 70 2.36 -1.76 -7.44
C LEU A 70 2.40 -3.10 -8.21
N TYR A 71 1.30 -3.84 -8.19
CA TYR A 71 1.15 -5.07 -8.97
C TYR A 71 0.80 -4.86 -10.46
N GLY A 72 0.51 -3.64 -10.90
CA GLY A 72 0.14 -3.32 -12.29
C GLY A 72 -1.36 -3.42 -12.54
N ASN A 73 -2.17 -3.55 -11.49
CA ASN A 73 -3.61 -3.56 -11.57
C ASN A 73 -4.12 -2.11 -11.48
N HIS A 74 -4.32 -1.47 -12.63
CA HIS A 74 -4.84 -0.09 -12.73
C HIS A 74 -6.37 0.01 -12.54
N LEU A 75 -7.06 -1.10 -12.31
CA LEU A 75 -8.52 -1.19 -12.25
C LEU A 75 -8.98 -1.84 -10.95
N ILE A 76 -9.11 -1.08 -9.87
CA ILE A 76 -10.25 -1.24 -8.94
C ILE A 76 -10.58 0.13 -8.33
N PRO A 77 -11.40 0.97 -8.99
CA PRO A 77 -12.21 1.90 -8.23
C PRO A 77 -13.27 1.05 -7.52
N VAL A 78 -13.23 1.11 -6.20
CA VAL A 78 -14.38 0.90 -5.31
C VAL A 78 -14.70 -0.59 -4.98
N LEU A 79 -14.27 -1.02 -3.79
CA LEU A 79 -15.07 -1.94 -2.99
C LEU A 79 -16.27 -1.16 -2.44
N THR A 80 -17.28 -0.92 -3.27
CA THR A 80 -18.60 -0.61 -2.73
C THR A 80 -19.13 -1.90 -2.14
N LYS A 81 -19.87 -1.81 -1.03
CA LYS A 81 -20.47 -2.96 -0.34
C LYS A 81 -21.25 -3.92 -1.27
N SER A 82 -21.60 -3.49 -2.48
CA SER A 82 -22.28 -4.25 -3.53
C SER A 82 -21.38 -5.19 -4.36
N ASP A 83 -20.05 -5.02 -4.35
CA ASP A 83 -19.12 -5.82 -5.18
C ASP A 83 -18.58 -7.08 -4.49
N MET A 84 -19.08 -7.37 -3.29
CA MET A 84 -18.76 -8.57 -2.50
C MET A 84 -19.10 -9.91 -3.19
N ILE A 85 -19.66 -9.88 -4.41
CA ILE A 85 -20.07 -11.07 -5.18
C ILE A 85 -18.97 -11.55 -6.16
N LYS A 86 -17.89 -10.80 -6.43
CA LYS A 86 -16.74 -11.30 -7.24
C LYS A 86 -15.48 -11.47 -6.38
N SER A 87 -15.62 -12.42 -5.46
CA SER A 87 -14.78 -12.73 -4.29
C SER A 87 -13.46 -13.49 -4.56
N ASP A 88 -12.81 -13.38 -5.72
CA ASP A 88 -11.62 -14.21 -6.00
C ASP A 88 -10.27 -13.45 -5.96
N ASN A 89 -10.25 -12.17 -6.31
CA ASN A 89 -8.99 -11.40 -6.37
C ASN A 89 -8.68 -10.61 -5.10
N VAL A 90 -9.71 -10.07 -4.43
CA VAL A 90 -9.57 -9.36 -3.15
C VAL A 90 -9.22 -10.34 -2.03
N SER A 91 -9.78 -11.55 -2.06
CA SER A 91 -9.43 -12.63 -1.15
C SER A 91 -7.96 -13.06 -1.27
N LYS A 92 -7.38 -12.99 -2.49
CA LYS A 92 -5.94 -13.23 -2.70
C LYS A 92 -5.09 -12.08 -2.18
N ALA A 93 -5.45 -10.82 -2.44
CA ALA A 93 -4.70 -9.66 -1.92
C ALA A 93 -4.73 -9.61 -0.38
N ARG A 94 -5.90 -9.85 0.23
CA ARG A 94 -6.03 -9.98 1.69
C ARG A 94 -5.28 -11.20 2.22
N LYS A 95 -5.37 -12.37 1.58
CA LYS A 95 -4.58 -13.55 2.00
C LYS A 95 -3.08 -13.31 1.90
N VAL A 96 -2.60 -12.66 0.85
CA VAL A 96 -1.18 -12.29 0.69
C VAL A 96 -0.76 -11.31 1.78
N PHE A 97 -1.57 -10.29 2.06
CA PHE A 97 -1.30 -9.37 3.17
C PHE A 97 -1.23 -10.08 4.53
N PHE A 98 -2.16 -11.00 4.81
CA PHE A 98 -2.16 -11.79 6.06
C PHE A 98 -1.12 -12.92 6.13
N GLN A 99 -0.64 -13.42 4.98
CA GLN A 99 0.40 -14.44 4.91
C GLN A 99 1.79 -13.82 5.12
N ILE A 100 2.03 -12.63 4.55
CA ILE A 100 3.30 -11.90 4.68
C ILE A 100 3.52 -11.36 6.10
N GLN A 101 2.46 -11.18 6.88
CA GLN A 101 2.53 -10.76 8.28
C GLN A 101 2.65 -11.94 9.28
N ARG A 102 2.75 -13.19 8.81
CA ARG A 102 2.80 -14.41 9.65
C ARG A 102 4.06 -15.27 9.49
N GLU A 103 4.99 -14.86 8.64
CA GLU A 103 6.35 -15.44 8.54
C GLU A 103 7.37 -14.45 9.08
#